data_AF-A0A9D5VY84-F1
#
_entry.id   AF-A0A9D5VY84-F1
#
_cell.length_a   1.000
_cell.length_b   1.000
_cell.length_c   1.000
_cell.angle_alpha   90.00
_cell.angle_beta   90.00
_cell.angle_gamma   90.00
#
_symmetry.space_group_name_H-M   'P 1'
#
loop_
_entity.id
_entity.type
_entity.pdbx_description
1 polymer ?
#
loop_
_entity_poly.entity_id
_entity_poly.type
_entity_poly.pdbx_seq_one_letter_code
_entity_poly.pdbx_strand_id
1 'polypeptide(L)'
;MFGEFRRITFDSNIMGGQACIRGMRIPVSLVINLVANAMTTEEIIKEYPDLEPEDIKEALYYASWLAIDSHFEETMLQTITNLQDGNIKWHTYDETFSD
;
A
#
# COMPACT_ATOMS: atom_id res chain seq x y z
N MET A 1 4.36 13.01 7.21
CA MET A 1 5.09 11.74 7.36
C MET A 1 4.07 10.65 7.13
N PHE A 2 3.97 10.17 5.89
CA PHE A 2 3.02 9.15 5.45
C PHE A 2 3.85 7.97 4.92
N GLY A 3 3.58 6.74 5.36
CA GLY A 3 4.06 5.52 4.67
C GLY A 3 5.20 4.70 5.29
N GLU A 4 5.68 4.99 6.51
CA GLU A 4 6.61 4.05 7.17
C GLU A 4 5.83 2.98 7.95
N PHE A 5 5.85 1.73 7.45
CA PHE A 5 5.29 0.56 8.11
C PHE A 5 6.41 -0.29 8.72
N ARG A 6 6.26 -0.72 9.97
CA ARG A 6 7.28 -1.51 10.69
C ARG A 6 6.98 -3.01 10.69
N ARG A 7 5.70 -3.36 10.58
CA ARG A 7 5.14 -4.71 10.59
C ARG A 7 4.63 -5.15 9.24
N ILE A 8 4.56 -4.26 8.25
CA ILE A 8 4.26 -4.62 6.87
C ILE A 8 5.54 -4.66 6.06
N THR A 9 5.73 -5.77 5.37
CA THR A 9 6.89 -6.05 4.53
C THR A 9 6.45 -6.31 3.10
N PHE A 10 7.34 -5.99 2.16
CA PHE A 10 7.16 -6.24 0.73
C PHE A 10 8.39 -7.01 0.25
N ASP A 11 8.24 -8.29 -0.08
CA ASP A 11 9.32 -9.13 -0.61
C ASP A 11 8.83 -9.87 -1.84
N SER A 12 9.47 -9.63 -2.99
CA SER A 12 9.16 -10.29 -4.26
C SER A 12 9.22 -11.82 -4.20
N ASN A 13 9.98 -12.40 -3.27
CA ASN A 13 10.09 -13.85 -3.07
C ASN A 13 8.96 -14.43 -2.21
N ILE A 14 8.14 -13.57 -1.59
CA ILE A 14 7.05 -13.94 -0.70
C ILE A 14 5.73 -13.47 -1.33
N MET A 15 4.86 -14.42 -1.68
CA MET A 15 3.53 -14.13 -2.23
C MET A 15 3.54 -13.15 -3.43
N GLY A 16 4.62 -13.14 -4.22
CA GLY A 16 4.75 -12.26 -5.39
C GLY A 16 4.91 -10.78 -5.07
N GLY A 17 5.45 -10.42 -3.89
CA GLY A 17 5.67 -9.02 -3.50
C GLY A 17 4.46 -8.34 -2.85
N GLN A 18 3.42 -9.10 -2.52
CA GLN A 18 2.27 -8.58 -1.79
C GLN A 18 2.66 -8.04 -0.40
N ALA A 19 1.89 -7.07 0.09
CA ALA A 19 2.02 -6.56 1.45
C ALA A 19 1.72 -7.70 2.46
N CYS A 20 2.72 -8.07 3.23
CA CYS A 20 2.64 -9.18 4.19
C CYS A 20 3.04 -8.74 5.60
N ILE A 21 2.53 -9.44 6.62
CA ILE A 21 2.89 -9.18 8.01
C ILE A 21 4.31 -9.71 8.29
N ARG A 22 5.26 -8.85 8.60
CA ARG A 22 6.61 -9.18 9.14
C ARG A 22 7.37 -10.27 8.37
N GLY A 23 7.22 -10.33 7.05
CA GLY A 23 7.84 -11.36 6.20
C GLY A 23 7.17 -12.74 6.30
N MET A 24 6.02 -12.84 6.96
CA MET A 24 5.19 -14.04 7.01
C MET A 24 4.44 -14.22 5.70
N ARG A 25 3.97 -15.44 5.44
CA ARG A 25 3.01 -15.72 4.36
C ARG A 25 1.57 -15.42 4.78
N ILE A 26 1.38 -14.30 5.48
CA ILE A 26 0.08 -13.78 5.92
C ILE A 26 -0.09 -12.41 5.25
N PRO A 27 -0.93 -12.30 4.21
CA PRO A 27 -1.10 -11.05 3.50
C PRO A 27 -1.95 -10.08 4.32
N VAL A 28 -1.66 -8.78 4.20
CA VAL A 28 -2.43 -7.71 4.86
C VAL A 28 -3.91 -7.77 4.46
N SER A 29 -4.21 -8.15 3.22
CA SER A 29 -5.57 -8.33 2.72
C SER A 29 -6.38 -9.39 3.48
N LEU A 30 -5.74 -10.47 3.94
CA LEU A 30 -6.39 -11.49 4.76
C LEU A 30 -6.82 -10.89 6.09
N VAL A 31 -5.92 -10.20 6.78
CA VAL A 31 -6.23 -9.57 8.08
C VAL A 31 -7.39 -8.59 7.95
N ILE A 32 -7.38 -7.75 6.91
CA ILE A 32 -8.48 -6.81 6.62
C ILE A 32 -9.78 -7.56 6.35
N ASN A 33 -9.73 -8.68 5.62
CA ASN A 33 -10.92 -9.48 5.32
C ASN A 33 -11.53 -10.10 6.59
N LEU A 34 -10.70 -10.59 7.53
CA LEU A 34 -11.19 -11.13 8.80
C LEU A 34 -11.88 -10.05 9.63
N VAL A 35 -11.28 -8.85 9.73
CA VAL A 35 -11.90 -7.70 10.38
C VAL A 35 -13.21 -7.29 9.70
N ALA A 36 -13.24 -7.29 8.36
CA ALA A 36 -14.46 -6.98 7.59
C ALA A 36 -15.59 -7.99 7.83
N ASN A 37 -15.26 -9.24 8.19
CA ASN A 37 -16.20 -10.27 8.62
C ASN A 37 -16.55 -10.19 10.12
N ALA A 38 -16.28 -9.04 10.76
CA ALA A 38 -16.59 -8.74 12.15
C ALA A 38 -15.89 -9.62 13.19
N MET A 39 -14.77 -10.27 12.84
CA MET A 39 -13.94 -10.97 13.81
C MET A 39 -13.23 -9.97 14.74
N THR A 40 -13.17 -10.29 16.03
CA THR A 40 -12.40 -9.48 16.98
C THR A 40 -10.90 -9.76 16.87
N THR A 41 -10.09 -8.83 17.37
CA THR A 41 -8.63 -9.02 17.45
C THR A 41 -8.25 -10.32 18.17
N GLU A 42 -8.96 -10.65 19.26
CA GLU A 42 -8.71 -11.88 20.02
C GLU A 42 -9.06 -13.14 19.24
N GLU A 43 -10.13 -13.12 18.44
CA GLU A 43 -10.51 -14.23 17.56
C GLU A 43 -9.50 -14.41 16.43
N ILE A 44 -9.05 -13.31 15.82
CA ILE A 44 -8.02 -13.34 14.76
C ILE A 44 -6.71 -13.91 15.30
N ILE A 45 -6.26 -13.49 16.49
CA ILE A 45 -5.03 -14.01 17.11
C ILE A 45 -5.20 -15.48 17.50
N LYS A 46 -6.40 -15.89 17.92
CA LYS A 46 -6.67 -17.30 18.21
C LYS A 46 -6.56 -18.17 16.95
N GLU A 47 -7.00 -17.69 15.79
CA GLU A 47 -6.86 -18.40 14.52
C GLU A 47 -5.45 -18.32 13.93
N TYR A 48 -4.75 -17.20 14.14
CA TYR A 48 -3.40 -16.94 13.68
C TYR A 48 -2.50 -16.55 14.87
N PRO A 49 -2.03 -17.54 15.67
CA PRO A 49 -1.30 -17.29 16.92
C PRO A 49 0.04 -16.56 16.76
N ASP A 50 0.58 -16.53 15.55
CA ASP A 50 1.82 -15.80 15.23
C ASP A 50 1.58 -14.29 15.08
N LEU A 51 0.32 -13.84 14.98
CA LEU A 51 -0.04 -12.43 14.91
C LEU A 51 -0.05 -11.78 16.29
N GLU A 52 0.38 -10.53 16.31
CA GLU A 52 0.25 -9.64 17.46
C GLU A 52 -0.87 -8.61 17.21
N PRO A 53 -1.52 -8.06 18.24
CA PRO A 53 -2.54 -7.02 18.07
C PRO A 53 -2.08 -5.83 17.23
N GLU A 54 -0.80 -5.48 17.33
CA GLU A 54 -0.18 -4.41 16.56
C GLU A 54 -0.06 -4.73 15.06
N ASP A 55 0.02 -6.00 14.68
CA ASP A 55 0.00 -6.42 13.26
C ASP A 55 -1.37 -6.10 12.64
N ILE A 56 -2.46 -6.36 13.37
CA ILE A 56 -3.84 -6.07 12.93
C ILE A 56 -4.05 -4.56 12.82
N LYS A 57 -3.55 -3.81 13.81
CA LYS A 57 -3.63 -2.35 13.80
C LYS A 57 -2.87 -1.74 12.62
N GLU A 58 -1.65 -2.19 12.35
CA GLU A 58 -0.86 -1.66 11.24
C GLU A 58 -1.42 -2.09 9.87
N ALA A 59 -2.00 -3.29 9.76
CA ALA A 59 -2.75 -3.73 8.58
C ALA A 59 -3.93 -2.79 8.24
N LEU A 60 -4.71 -2.39 9.24
CA LEU A 60 -5.79 -1.41 9.06
C LEU A 60 -5.26 -0.01 8.73
N TYR A 61 -4.14 0.39 9.32
CA TYR A 61 -3.49 1.65 8.99
C TYR A 61 -3.01 1.68 7.54
N TYR A 62 -2.44 0.58 7.05
CA TYR A 62 -2.07 0.42 5.64
C TYR A 62 -3.28 0.48 4.71
N ALA A 63 -4.39 -0.16 5.07
CA ALA A 63 -5.64 -0.06 4.31
C ALA A 63 -6.13 1.39 4.22
N SER A 64 -6.10 2.12 5.33
CA SER A 64 -6.46 3.54 5.39
C SER A 64 -5.52 4.40 4.55
N TRP A 65 -4.20 4.18 4.65
CA TRP A 65 -3.20 4.87 3.84
C TRP A 65 -3.45 4.66 2.34
N LEU A 66 -3.70 3.41 1.90
CA LEU A 66 -4.04 3.12 0.50
C LEU A 66 -5.33 3.82 0.05
N ALA A 67 -6.37 3.84 0.88
CA ALA A 67 -7.64 4.48 0.54
C ALA A 67 -7.52 6.01 0.42
N ILE A 68 -6.63 6.61 1.21
CA ILE A 68 -6.27 8.03 1.12
C ILE A 68 -5.40 8.29 -0.11
N ASP A 69 -4.40 7.44 -0.38
CA ASP A 69 -3.46 7.57 -1.50
C ASP A 69 -4.15 7.39 -2.86
N SER A 70 -5.20 6.56 -2.91
CA SER A 70 -6.03 6.32 -4.10
C SER A 70 -6.79 7.56 -4.62
N HIS A 71 -6.63 8.74 -4.00
CA HIS A 71 -7.19 10.01 -4.45
C HIS A 71 -6.14 11.01 -5.00
N PHE A 72 -4.87 10.61 -5.18
CA PHE A 72 -3.84 11.47 -5.79
C PHE A 72 -3.56 11.13 -7.26
N GLU A 73 -4.54 11.33 -8.14
CA GLU A 73 -4.27 11.53 -9.58
C GLU A 73 -3.86 12.99 -9.91
N GLU A 74 -3.75 13.91 -8.95
CA GLU A 74 -3.42 15.32 -9.25
C GLU A 74 -2.01 15.79 -8.87
N THR A 75 -1.19 15.01 -8.14
CA THR A 75 0.15 15.47 -7.70
C THR A 75 1.30 15.15 -8.64
N MET A 76 1.08 14.42 -9.74
CA MET A 76 2.09 14.25 -10.79
C MET A 76 2.06 15.34 -11.88
N LEU A 77 1.16 16.34 -11.79
CA LEU A 77 1.01 17.40 -12.80
C LEU A 77 1.32 18.83 -12.34
N GLN A 78 1.98 19.06 -11.21
CA GLN A 78 2.38 20.44 -10.83
C GLN A 78 3.88 20.60 -10.54
N THR A 79 4.74 20.34 -11.54
CA THR A 79 6.09 20.93 -11.58
C THR A 79 6.27 21.92 -12.74
N ILE A 80 5.25 22.18 -13.58
CA ILE A 80 5.42 23.06 -14.74
C ILE A 80 4.35 24.14 -14.79
N THR A 81 4.42 25.06 -13.83
CA THR A 81 3.95 26.42 -14.07
C THR A 81 4.89 27.41 -13.39
N ASN A 82 6.03 27.69 -14.03
CA ASN A 82 6.59 29.04 -14.16
C ASN A 82 8.00 29.00 -14.75
N LEU A 83 8.08 29.02 -16.09
CA LEU A 83 9.22 29.61 -16.81
C LEU A 83 8.68 30.25 -18.08
N GLN A 84 8.26 31.52 -17.98
CA GLN A 84 8.43 32.43 -19.11
C GLN A 84 9.91 32.75 -19.17
N ASP A 85 10.64 31.96 -19.95
CA ASP A 85 11.76 32.38 -20.80
C ASP A 85 12.53 31.14 -21.29
N GLY A 86 11.92 30.46 -22.26
CA GLY A 86 12.62 30.38 -23.54
C GLY A 86 13.12 29.03 -24.05
N ASN A 87 12.89 27.88 -23.41
CA ASN A 87 13.07 26.58 -24.08
C ASN A 87 12.39 25.44 -23.32
N ILE A 88 11.33 24.86 -23.91
CA ILE A 88 10.73 23.63 -23.42
C ILE A 88 11.03 22.50 -24.41
N LYS A 89 11.68 21.44 -23.94
CA LYS A 89 11.76 20.15 -24.64
C LYS A 89 10.87 19.15 -23.92
N TRP A 90 9.86 18.67 -24.62
CA TRP A 90 8.97 17.60 -24.17
C TRP A 90 9.41 16.29 -24.84
N HIS A 91 9.66 15.26 -24.04
CA HIS A 91 9.61 13.87 -24.52
C HIS A 91 8.27 13.31 -24.08
N THR A 92 7.36 13.06 -25.02
CA THR A 92 6.15 12.30 -24.75
C THR A 92 6.55 10.84 -24.51
N TYR A 93 6.11 10.26 -23.39
CA TYR A 93 6.18 8.81 -23.21
C TYR A 93 5.17 8.20 -24.19
N ASP A 94 5.69 7.48 -25.18
CA ASP A 94 4.92 6.86 -26.27
C ASP A 94 4.02 5.76 -25.69
N GLU A 95 2.75 5.78 -26.10
CA GLU A 95 1.73 4.81 -25.71
C GLU A 95 1.95 3.52 -26.51
N THR A 96 2.78 2.61 -26.01
CA THR A 96 2.79 1.22 -26.48
C THR A 96 2.58 0.26 -25.31
N PHE A 97 1.38 0.29 -24.74
CA PHE A 97 0.75 -0.95 -24.27
C PHE A 97 -0.01 -1.53 -25.47
N SER A 98 0.71 -2.34 -26.25
CA SER A 98 0.14 -3.28 -27.22
C SER A 98 -0.06 -4.61 -26.51
N ASP A 99 -1.33 -4.98 -26.35
CA ASP A 99 -1.94 -6.32 -26.44
C ASP A 99 -3.08 -6.52 -25.42
#